data_AF-A0A3D0MEN9-F1
#
_entry.id   AF-A0A3D0MEN9-F1
#
_cell.length_a   1.000
_cell.length_b   1.000
_cell.length_c   1.000
_cell.angle_alpha   90.00
_cell.angle_beta   90.00
_cell.angle_gamma   90.00
#
_symmetry.space_group_name_H-M   'P 1'
#
loop_
_entity.id
_entity.type
_entity.pdbx_description
1 polymer ?
#
loop_
_entity_poly.entity_id
_entity_poly.type
_entity_poly.pdbx_seq_one_letter_code
_entity_poly.pdbx_strand_id
1 'polypeptide(L)'
;FTVPAPGEPGSETWQGDDWQTGGGSTWLTGSYDPELDLLYWTTGNPAPDWNGDLRPGDNLFTCAVLALDPDTGEMQWHFQYTPHDTHDWDANQIPVLIDGEFRGEQRKLLALANRNAFYYLLDRETGEYLLGEEYSYQTWAEGIDDNGRPIVIPNTDPTREGNLVWPSLQGATNWFSPSYNPNTEQFFVPNRRMGAIYFKADVEYEPGMPFLGGGEQPLDGDDASGAILSLDAMTGEQQWEFELQTPLWS
;
A
#
# COMPACT_ATOMS: atom_id res chain seq x y z
N PHE A 1 4.42 -14.73 11.50
CA PHE A 1 3.19 -13.92 11.36
C PHE A 1 3.64 -12.50 11.12
N THR A 2 2.90 -11.72 10.34
CA THR A 2 3.25 -10.34 9.96
C THR A 2 2.79 -9.30 10.99
N VAL A 3 1.91 -9.69 11.90
CA VAL A 3 1.52 -8.91 13.07
C VAL A 3 2.39 -9.33 14.27
N PRO A 4 3.10 -8.39 14.91
CA PRO A 4 4.02 -8.66 16.02
C PRO A 4 3.26 -8.96 17.32
N ALA A 5 3.75 -9.94 18.07
CA ALA A 5 3.29 -10.24 19.41
C ALA A 5 3.88 -9.27 20.45
N PRO A 6 3.28 -9.14 21.65
CA PRO A 6 3.79 -8.25 22.70
C PRO A 6 5.27 -8.50 23.03
N GLY A 7 6.08 -7.45 22.91
CA GLY A 7 7.52 -7.49 23.15
C GLY A 7 8.37 -7.69 21.88
N GLU A 8 7.76 -7.96 20.73
CA GLU A 8 8.41 -7.92 19.43
C GLU A 8 8.44 -6.48 18.89
N PRO A 9 9.41 -6.12 18.02
CA PRO A 9 9.45 -4.79 17.40
C PRO A 9 8.11 -4.46 16.71
N GLY A 10 7.62 -3.23 16.90
CA GLY A 10 6.35 -2.76 16.31
C GLY A 10 5.11 -3.12 17.13
N SER A 11 5.21 -4.01 18.14
CA SER A 11 4.08 -4.38 19.00
C SER A 11 3.52 -3.21 19.81
N GLU A 12 4.30 -2.17 20.05
CA GLU A 12 3.88 -0.93 20.70
C GLU A 12 2.86 -0.12 19.87
N THR A 13 2.68 -0.46 18.59
CA THR A 13 1.71 0.19 17.70
C THR A 13 0.33 -0.46 17.72
N TRP A 14 0.14 -1.46 18.57
CA TRP A 14 -1.12 -2.16 18.83
C TRP A 14 -1.58 -1.93 20.27
N GLN A 15 -2.89 -1.98 20.50
CA GLN A 15 -3.47 -1.77 21.82
C GLN A 15 -4.09 -3.04 22.41
N GLY A 16 -3.46 -3.54 23.48
CA GLY A 16 -3.99 -4.68 24.22
C GLY A 16 -3.86 -5.98 23.43
N ASP A 17 -4.99 -6.52 22.99
CA ASP A 17 -5.07 -7.84 22.33
C ASP A 17 -5.56 -7.76 20.87
N ASP A 18 -5.71 -6.55 20.33
CA ASP A 18 -6.12 -6.30 18.94
C ASP A 18 -5.20 -6.97 17.89
N TRP A 19 -3.90 -7.05 18.17
CA TRP A 19 -2.91 -7.76 17.36
C TRP A 19 -3.26 -9.24 17.09
N GLN A 20 -3.99 -9.90 17.98
CA GLN A 20 -4.35 -11.33 17.82
C GLN A 20 -5.28 -11.57 16.62
N THR A 21 -6.00 -10.53 16.20
CA THR A 21 -6.90 -10.54 15.05
C THR A 21 -6.48 -9.49 14.02
N GLY A 22 -5.22 -9.05 14.04
CA GLY A 22 -4.76 -7.81 13.40
C GLY A 22 -4.61 -7.82 11.88
N GLY A 23 -4.90 -8.92 11.17
CA GLY A 23 -4.82 -8.96 9.70
C GLY A 23 -3.38 -9.08 9.18
N GLY A 24 -2.98 -8.19 8.27
CA GLY A 24 -1.63 -8.16 7.69
C GLY A 24 -1.35 -9.30 6.69
N SER A 25 -2.40 -9.79 6.03
CA SER A 25 -2.30 -10.96 5.16
C SER A 25 -1.39 -10.72 3.94
N THR A 26 -0.73 -11.77 3.46
CA THR A 26 0.25 -11.66 2.36
C THR A 26 -0.20 -12.50 1.17
N TRP A 27 -1.04 -11.93 0.30
CA TRP A 27 -1.76 -12.69 -0.72
C TRP A 27 -1.16 -12.56 -2.14
N LEU A 28 -0.03 -11.88 -2.29
CA LEU A 28 0.78 -11.83 -3.51
C LEU A 28 2.22 -12.30 -3.28
N THR A 29 3.00 -12.36 -4.35
CA THR A 29 4.40 -12.77 -4.33
C THR A 29 5.34 -11.60 -4.04
N GLY A 30 6.35 -11.82 -3.22
CA GLY A 30 7.47 -10.90 -3.04
C GLY A 30 8.52 -10.95 -4.15
N SER A 31 9.59 -10.19 -3.96
CA SER A 31 10.77 -10.11 -4.83
C SER A 31 12.03 -10.47 -4.07
N TYR A 32 13.08 -10.93 -4.76
CA TYR A 32 14.32 -11.39 -4.12
C TYR A 32 15.54 -10.80 -4.82
N ASP A 33 16.49 -10.25 -4.05
CA ASP A 33 17.79 -9.80 -4.54
C ASP A 33 18.88 -10.81 -4.12
N PRO A 34 19.47 -11.57 -5.06
CA PRO A 34 20.51 -12.54 -4.75
C PRO A 34 21.88 -11.93 -4.38
N GLU A 35 22.12 -10.65 -4.67
CA GLU A 35 23.37 -9.98 -4.28
C GLU A 35 23.35 -9.52 -2.83
N LEU A 36 22.17 -9.11 -2.35
CA LEU A 36 21.94 -8.71 -0.97
C LEU A 36 21.49 -9.87 -0.08
N ASP A 37 21.04 -10.98 -0.69
CA ASP A 37 20.39 -12.10 0.00
C ASP A 37 19.17 -11.64 0.82
N LEU A 38 18.33 -10.80 0.19
CA LEU A 38 17.14 -10.22 0.82
C LEU A 38 15.87 -10.58 0.06
N LEU A 39 14.86 -11.05 0.80
CA LEU A 39 13.49 -11.28 0.34
C LEU A 39 12.62 -10.08 0.74
N TYR A 40 12.03 -9.41 -0.25
CA TYR A 40 11.08 -8.31 -0.04
C TYR A 40 9.66 -8.84 -0.13
N TRP A 41 8.93 -8.78 0.99
CA TRP A 41 7.58 -9.33 1.10
C TRP A 41 6.61 -8.26 1.61
N THR A 42 5.49 -8.08 0.91
CA THR A 42 4.51 -7.05 1.25
C THR A 42 3.36 -7.61 2.07
N THR A 43 2.69 -6.72 2.81
CA THR A 43 1.63 -7.05 3.76
C THR A 43 0.35 -6.27 3.50
N GLY A 44 -0.76 -6.88 3.87
CA GLY A 44 -2.10 -6.36 3.65
C GLY A 44 -2.62 -5.47 4.76
N ASN A 45 -3.91 -5.14 4.65
CA ASN A 45 -4.64 -4.30 5.58
C ASN A 45 -4.69 -4.86 7.02
N PRO A 46 -4.81 -3.98 8.03
CA PRO A 46 -5.13 -4.36 9.40
C PRO A 46 -6.60 -4.77 9.54
N ALA A 47 -6.92 -5.54 10.58
CA ALA A 47 -8.28 -5.97 10.86
C ALA A 47 -8.78 -5.51 12.25
N PRO A 48 -10.05 -5.05 12.37
CA PRO A 48 -11.08 -5.07 11.34
C PRO A 48 -10.85 -4.01 10.26
N ASP A 49 -11.18 -4.35 9.01
CA ASP A 49 -10.76 -3.63 7.81
C ASP A 49 -11.06 -2.12 7.85
N TRP A 50 -12.27 -1.72 8.25
CA TRP A 50 -12.72 -0.31 8.13
C TRP A 50 -12.94 0.42 9.47
N ASN A 51 -13.11 -0.29 10.58
CA ASN A 51 -13.31 0.35 11.89
C ASN A 51 -11.99 0.46 12.67
N GLY A 52 -11.21 1.51 12.38
CA GLY A 52 -9.95 1.81 13.05
C GLY A 52 -10.08 2.06 14.57
N ASP A 53 -11.27 2.44 15.06
CA ASP A 53 -11.51 2.73 16.48
C ASP A 53 -11.23 1.52 17.39
N LEU A 54 -11.31 0.31 16.84
CA LEU A 54 -11.08 -0.96 17.54
C LEU A 54 -9.61 -1.40 17.58
N ARG A 55 -8.73 -0.67 16.89
CA ARG A 55 -7.30 -1.01 16.72
C ARG A 55 -6.43 0.26 16.61
N PRO A 56 -6.47 1.15 17.60
CA PRO A 56 -5.74 2.42 17.52
C PRO A 56 -4.23 2.20 17.49
N GLY A 57 -3.54 3.02 16.71
CA GLY A 57 -2.09 2.96 16.51
C GLY A 57 -1.74 2.61 15.06
N ASP A 58 -0.45 2.67 14.72
CA ASP A 58 0.00 2.49 13.34
C ASP A 58 -0.21 1.07 12.79
N ASN A 59 -0.51 0.09 13.65
CA ASN A 59 -0.81 -1.29 13.29
C ASN A 59 0.34 -2.01 12.54
N LEU A 60 1.60 -1.81 12.95
CA LEU A 60 2.73 -2.45 12.28
C LEU A 60 2.68 -3.98 12.40
N PHE A 61 2.97 -4.78 11.39
CA PHE A 61 3.52 -4.41 10.08
C PHE A 61 2.50 -4.59 8.96
N THR A 62 1.28 -4.06 9.12
CA THR A 62 0.27 -4.04 8.06
C THR A 62 0.56 -2.93 7.04
N CYS A 63 0.09 -3.08 5.81
CA CYS A 63 0.30 -2.15 4.70
C CYS A 63 1.77 -1.74 4.52
N ALA A 64 2.67 -2.72 4.60
CA ALA A 64 4.11 -2.51 4.60
C ALA A 64 4.84 -3.40 3.58
N VAL A 65 6.10 -3.08 3.34
CA VAL A 65 7.09 -4.01 2.81
C VAL A 65 8.06 -4.39 3.92
N LEU A 66 8.40 -5.67 3.99
CA LEU A 66 9.38 -6.24 4.90
C LEU A 66 10.56 -6.76 4.07
N ALA A 67 11.78 -6.39 4.43
CA ALA A 67 12.97 -7.08 3.95
C ALA A 67 13.37 -8.15 4.95
N LEU A 68 13.41 -9.39 4.49
CA LEU A 68 13.62 -10.57 5.30
C LEU A 68 14.87 -11.30 4.83
N ASP A 69 15.63 -11.82 5.77
CA ASP A 69 16.62 -12.86 5.49
C ASP A 69 15.89 -14.14 5.04
N PRO A 70 16.19 -14.69 3.84
CA PRO A 70 15.43 -15.81 3.28
C PRO A 70 15.71 -17.15 3.99
N ASP A 71 16.83 -17.28 4.70
CA ASP A 71 17.22 -18.50 5.41
C ASP A 71 16.56 -18.59 6.79
N THR A 72 16.40 -17.45 7.47
CA THR A 72 15.95 -17.36 8.87
C THR A 72 14.57 -16.75 9.03
N GLY A 73 14.12 -15.92 8.08
CA GLY A 73 12.93 -15.10 8.18
C GLY A 73 13.10 -13.87 9.09
N GLU A 74 14.32 -13.56 9.56
CA GLU A 74 14.58 -12.37 10.36
C GLU A 74 14.36 -11.10 9.52
N MET A 75 13.61 -10.15 10.07
CA MET A 75 13.35 -8.88 9.41
C MET A 75 14.53 -7.93 9.57
N GLN A 76 15.12 -7.52 8.45
CA GLN A 76 16.25 -6.60 8.39
C GLN A 76 15.79 -5.14 8.47
N TRP A 77 14.75 -4.81 7.72
CA TRP A 77 14.10 -3.50 7.74
C TRP A 77 12.64 -3.61 7.26
N HIS A 78 11.85 -2.56 7.51
CA HIS A 78 10.50 -2.44 6.97
C HIS A 78 10.22 -0.99 6.55
N PHE A 79 9.21 -0.82 5.70
CA PHE A 79 8.61 0.48 5.39
C PHE A 79 7.09 0.33 5.32
N GLN A 80 6.36 1.16 6.07
CA GLN A 80 4.90 1.14 6.11
C GLN A 80 4.31 2.24 5.22
N TYR A 81 3.56 1.84 4.20
CA TYR A 81 2.97 2.75 3.21
C TYR A 81 1.71 3.46 3.71
N THR A 82 0.88 2.76 4.48
CA THR A 82 -0.39 3.29 5.00
C THR A 82 -0.51 2.96 6.49
N PRO A 83 0.07 3.77 7.39
CA PRO A 83 -0.09 3.60 8.83
C PRO A 83 -1.55 3.78 9.25
N HIS A 84 -2.03 2.93 10.17
CA HIS A 84 -3.42 2.95 10.63
C HIS A 84 -4.46 2.91 9.50
N ASP A 85 -4.25 2.08 8.47
CA ASP A 85 -5.16 1.98 7.32
C ASP A 85 -6.63 1.74 7.74
N THR A 86 -7.56 2.46 7.14
CA THR A 86 -9.02 2.29 7.36
C THR A 86 -9.80 2.15 6.06
N HIS A 87 -9.11 1.97 4.93
CA HIS A 87 -9.71 1.98 3.61
C HIS A 87 -9.47 0.68 2.84
N ASP A 88 -8.85 -0.32 3.49
CA ASP A 88 -8.46 -1.58 2.86
C ASP A 88 -7.48 -1.33 1.70
N TRP A 89 -6.47 -0.51 1.94
CA TRP A 89 -5.40 -0.25 0.97
C TRP A 89 -4.16 -1.09 1.26
N ASP A 90 -4.31 -2.41 1.09
CA ASP A 90 -3.19 -3.36 1.16
C ASP A 90 -1.99 -2.88 0.35
N ALA A 91 -0.81 -3.05 0.93
CA ALA A 91 0.45 -2.82 0.23
C ALA A 91 0.97 -4.05 -0.53
N ASN A 92 0.13 -5.08 -0.73
CA ASN A 92 0.52 -6.36 -1.34
C ASN A 92 1.05 -6.28 -2.79
N GLN A 93 1.08 -5.10 -3.41
CA GLN A 93 1.62 -4.91 -4.77
C GLN A 93 3.06 -5.42 -4.88
N ILE A 94 3.42 -5.91 -6.08
CA ILE A 94 4.71 -6.57 -6.31
C ILE A 94 5.83 -5.52 -6.33
N PRO A 95 6.80 -5.58 -5.40
CA PRO A 95 7.96 -4.69 -5.42
C PRO A 95 8.84 -4.97 -6.64
N VAL A 96 9.24 -3.94 -7.38
CA VAL A 96 10.15 -4.09 -8.52
C VAL A 96 11.54 -3.62 -8.14
N LEU A 97 12.53 -4.48 -8.30
CA LEU A 97 13.91 -4.18 -7.95
C LEU A 97 14.61 -3.55 -9.15
N ILE A 98 15.16 -2.36 -8.98
CA ILE A 98 15.76 -1.55 -10.04
C ILE A 98 17.16 -1.14 -9.62
N ASP A 99 18.16 -1.39 -10.46
CA ASP A 99 19.46 -0.74 -10.33
C ASP A 99 19.46 0.49 -11.24
N GLY A 100 19.58 1.69 -10.66
CA GLY A 100 19.51 2.94 -11.40
C GLY A 100 20.19 4.11 -10.70
N GLU A 101 20.45 5.17 -11.46
CA GLU A 101 20.96 6.43 -10.91
C GLU A 101 19.78 7.23 -10.35
N PHE A 102 19.78 7.47 -9.04
CA PHE A 102 18.80 8.31 -8.37
C PHE A 102 19.50 9.57 -7.85
N ARG A 103 19.07 10.74 -8.33
CA ARG A 103 19.61 12.05 -7.95
C ARG A 103 21.15 12.14 -8.07
N GLY A 104 21.73 11.53 -9.11
CA GLY A 104 23.16 11.55 -9.40
C GLY A 104 23.98 10.49 -8.66
N GLU A 105 23.34 9.57 -7.94
CA GLU A 105 24.02 8.48 -7.25
C GLU A 105 23.44 7.13 -7.67
N GLN A 106 24.33 6.16 -7.94
CA GLN A 106 23.91 4.81 -8.25
C GLN A 106 23.33 4.14 -7.00
N ARG A 107 22.12 3.60 -7.12
CA ARG A 107 21.36 3.00 -6.02
C ARG A 107 20.80 1.64 -6.40
N LYS A 108 20.53 0.85 -5.36
CA LYS A 108 19.74 -0.38 -5.42
C LYS A 108 18.33 -0.01 -4.97
N LEU A 109 17.40 0.18 -5.91
CA LEU A 109 16.06 0.69 -5.65
C LEU A 109 15.03 -0.43 -5.54
N LEU A 110 14.00 -0.19 -4.73
CA LEU A 110 12.73 -0.90 -4.73
C LEU A 110 11.63 0.09 -5.10
N ALA A 111 10.95 -0.18 -6.21
CA ALA A 111 9.84 0.60 -6.73
C ALA A 111 8.50 -0.09 -6.47
N LEU A 112 7.52 0.66 -5.97
CA LEU A 112 6.17 0.14 -5.72
C LEU A 112 5.11 1.21 -5.99
N ALA A 113 4.23 0.95 -6.95
CA ALA A 113 2.97 1.69 -7.09
C ALA A 113 1.94 1.05 -6.15
N ASN A 114 1.46 1.80 -5.16
CA ASN A 114 0.64 1.26 -4.08
C ASN A 114 -0.87 1.45 -4.36
N ARG A 115 -1.72 0.59 -3.78
CA ARG A 115 -3.19 0.75 -3.78
C ARG A 115 -3.62 2.17 -3.38
N ASN A 116 -2.90 2.79 -2.46
CA ASN A 116 -3.18 4.11 -1.90
C ASN A 116 -2.90 5.31 -2.85
N ALA A 117 -2.59 5.05 -4.13
CA ALA A 117 -2.32 6.03 -5.19
C ALA A 117 -0.98 6.77 -5.15
N PHE A 118 -0.07 6.37 -4.27
CA PHE A 118 1.30 6.85 -4.25
C PHE A 118 2.28 5.82 -4.81
N TYR A 119 3.28 6.31 -5.54
CA TYR A 119 4.42 5.57 -6.04
C TYR A 119 5.60 5.84 -5.13
N TYR A 120 6.25 4.78 -4.68
CA TYR A 120 7.34 4.85 -3.71
C TYR A 120 8.63 4.32 -4.31
N LEU A 121 9.73 5.01 -4.02
CA LEU A 121 11.09 4.48 -4.15
C LEU A 121 11.73 4.37 -2.79
N LEU A 122 12.29 3.21 -2.51
CA LEU A 122 13.10 2.92 -1.34
C LEU A 122 14.49 2.47 -1.79
N ASP A 123 15.52 2.74 -0.99
CA ASP A 123 16.77 2.00 -1.08
C ASP A 123 16.52 0.59 -0.54
N ARG A 124 16.69 -0.43 -1.39
CA ARG A 124 16.31 -1.80 -1.03
C ARG A 124 17.34 -2.49 -0.13
N GLU A 125 18.54 -1.94 0.02
CA GLU A 125 19.52 -2.47 0.97
C GLU A 125 19.16 -2.04 2.39
N THR A 126 18.72 -0.80 2.56
CA THR A 126 18.57 -0.16 3.88
C THR A 126 17.13 0.10 4.32
N GLY A 127 16.18 0.11 3.39
CA GLY A 127 14.81 0.55 3.62
C GLY A 127 14.64 2.07 3.66
N GLU A 128 15.68 2.85 3.32
CA GLU A 128 15.62 4.31 3.29
C GLU A 128 14.54 4.78 2.31
N TYR A 129 13.64 5.65 2.78
CA TYR A 129 12.68 6.33 1.93
C TYR A 129 13.38 7.38 1.04
N LEU A 130 13.18 7.28 -0.28
CA LEU A 130 13.81 8.16 -1.26
C LEU A 130 12.82 9.11 -1.94
N LEU A 131 11.62 8.60 -2.25
CA LEU A 131 10.59 9.31 -2.99
C LEU A 131 9.21 8.71 -2.69
N GLY A 132 8.21 9.59 -2.62
CA GLY A 132 6.79 9.29 -2.63
C GLY A 132 6.09 10.31 -3.53
N GLU A 133 5.52 9.85 -4.64
CA GLU A 133 4.88 10.70 -5.65
C GLU A 133 3.43 10.26 -5.88
N GLU A 134 2.50 11.22 -5.96
CA GLU A 134 1.12 10.91 -6.34
C GLU A 134 1.08 10.51 -7.82
N TYR A 135 0.84 9.22 -8.10
CA TYR A 135 0.81 8.71 -9.48
C TYR A 135 -0.60 8.58 -10.05
N SER A 136 -1.63 8.70 -9.20
CA SER A 136 -3.03 8.64 -9.59
C SER A 136 -3.90 9.51 -8.69
N TYR A 137 -5.10 9.82 -9.17
CA TYR A 137 -6.04 10.68 -8.48
C TYR A 137 -6.46 10.11 -7.13
N GLN A 138 -6.29 10.91 -6.07
CA GLN A 138 -6.66 10.56 -4.71
C GLN A 138 -7.17 11.78 -3.94
N THR A 139 -7.90 11.55 -2.84
CA THR A 139 -8.48 12.63 -2.02
C THR A 139 -8.25 12.43 -0.51
N TRP A 140 -7.35 11.54 -0.12
CA TRP A 140 -7.17 11.14 1.27
C TRP A 140 -5.93 11.74 1.94
N ALA A 141 -4.92 12.16 1.17
CA ALA A 141 -3.70 12.76 1.68
C ALA A 141 -3.34 14.06 0.93
N GLU A 142 -2.73 15.02 1.64
CA GLU A 142 -2.19 16.25 1.03
C GLU A 142 -0.87 16.00 0.28
N GLY A 143 -0.23 14.86 0.58
CA GLY A 143 1.07 14.45 0.06
C GLY A 143 1.75 13.48 1.02
N ILE A 144 3.04 13.25 0.80
CA ILE A 144 3.90 12.42 1.65
C ILE A 144 4.93 13.33 2.35
N ASP A 145 5.16 13.11 3.65
CA ASP A 145 6.15 13.86 4.42
C ASP A 145 7.60 13.41 4.14
N ASP A 146 8.56 14.09 4.76
CA ASP A 146 10.00 13.82 4.58
C ASP A 146 10.43 12.40 5.01
N ASN A 147 9.60 11.68 5.77
CA ASN A 147 9.87 10.32 6.25
C ASN A 147 9.09 9.25 5.46
N GLY A 148 8.35 9.65 4.42
CA GLY A 148 7.52 8.72 3.66
C GLY A 148 6.14 8.47 4.25
N ARG A 149 5.72 9.23 5.27
CA ARG A 149 4.40 9.09 5.88
C ARG A 149 3.36 9.96 5.16
N PRO A 150 2.20 9.42 4.79
CA PRO A 150 1.10 10.21 4.24
C PRO A 150 0.57 11.27 5.21
N ILE A 151 0.37 12.49 4.70
CA ILE A 151 -0.24 13.61 5.43
C ILE A 151 -1.75 13.53 5.22
N VAL A 152 -2.44 12.79 6.09
CA VAL A 152 -3.87 12.49 5.96
C VAL A 152 -4.72 13.76 6.04
N ILE A 153 -5.62 13.95 5.07
CA ILE A 153 -6.61 15.02 5.03
C ILE A 153 -7.71 14.73 6.07
N PRO A 154 -8.07 15.69 6.94
CA PRO A 154 -9.13 15.49 7.92
C PRO A 154 -10.49 15.10 7.30
N ASN A 155 -11.24 14.24 8.01
CA ASN A 155 -12.57 13.75 7.61
C ASN A 155 -12.57 12.85 6.36
N THR A 156 -11.51 12.09 6.14
CA THR A 156 -11.42 11.06 5.08
C THR A 156 -11.60 9.65 5.62
N ASP A 157 -11.36 9.42 6.91
CA ASP A 157 -11.62 8.13 7.57
C ASP A 157 -13.11 7.75 7.52
N PRO A 158 -13.47 6.45 7.49
CA PRO A 158 -14.86 6.03 7.48
C PRO A 158 -15.66 6.55 8.69
N THR A 159 -16.87 7.05 8.43
CA THR A 159 -17.88 7.40 9.46
C THR A 159 -19.09 6.47 9.34
N ARG A 160 -20.06 6.54 10.26
CA ARG A 160 -21.29 5.73 10.09
C ARG A 160 -22.14 6.24 8.93
N GLU A 161 -22.10 7.54 8.71
CA GLU A 161 -22.80 8.24 7.63
C GLU A 161 -22.11 8.05 6.27
N GLY A 162 -20.81 7.80 6.30
CA GLY A 162 -19.97 7.56 5.14
C GLY A 162 -19.20 8.81 4.69
N ASN A 163 -17.97 8.61 4.23
CA ASN A 163 -17.13 9.64 3.63
C ASN A 163 -16.75 9.25 2.19
N LEU A 164 -16.89 10.19 1.27
CA LEU A 164 -16.52 10.01 -0.12
C LEU A 164 -14.99 10.17 -0.28
N VAL A 165 -14.31 9.13 -0.76
CA VAL A 165 -12.85 9.10 -0.88
C VAL A 165 -12.41 8.39 -2.17
N TRP A 166 -11.32 8.88 -2.75
CA TRP A 166 -10.53 8.18 -3.77
C TRP A 166 -9.15 7.79 -3.21
N PRO A 167 -8.63 6.59 -3.58
CA PRO A 167 -9.29 5.57 -4.41
C PRO A 167 -10.34 4.75 -3.63
N SER A 168 -11.17 3.97 -4.35
CA SER A 168 -12.00 2.91 -3.76
C SER A 168 -11.13 1.79 -3.16
N LEU A 169 -11.71 0.82 -2.45
CA LEU A 169 -10.99 -0.28 -1.76
C LEU A 169 -10.12 -1.06 -2.73
N GLN A 170 -10.59 -1.04 -3.98
CA GLN A 170 -10.03 -1.71 -5.11
C GLN A 170 -8.75 -0.99 -5.62
N GLY A 171 -8.44 0.19 -5.07
CA GLY A 171 -7.19 0.94 -5.19
C GLY A 171 -6.97 1.63 -6.52
N ALA A 172 -5.95 2.49 -6.56
CA ALA A 172 -5.40 3.05 -7.79
C ALA A 172 -4.71 1.97 -8.64
N THR A 173 -4.23 0.90 -8.03
CA THR A 173 -3.87 -0.37 -8.66
C THR A 173 -4.23 -1.50 -7.70
N ASN A 174 -4.07 -2.76 -8.12
CA ASN A 174 -4.41 -3.90 -7.27
C ASN A 174 -3.43 -5.08 -7.48
N TRP A 175 -3.89 -6.26 -7.90
CA TRP A 175 -3.05 -7.45 -8.04
C TRP A 175 -2.32 -7.60 -9.37
N PHE A 176 -2.54 -6.68 -10.30
CA PHE A 176 -1.88 -6.72 -11.60
C PHE A 176 -0.39 -6.39 -11.44
N SER A 177 0.48 -7.23 -11.98
CA SER A 177 1.92 -6.97 -11.94
C SER A 177 2.29 -5.74 -12.77
N PRO A 178 3.06 -4.78 -12.22
CA PRO A 178 3.67 -3.73 -13.00
C PRO A 178 4.80 -4.30 -13.87
N SER A 179 5.33 -3.49 -14.78
CA SER A 179 6.54 -3.83 -15.52
C SER A 179 7.47 -2.63 -15.65
N TYR A 180 8.77 -2.89 -15.80
CA TYR A 180 9.80 -1.86 -15.91
C TYR A 180 10.67 -2.09 -17.15
N ASN A 181 10.97 -1.02 -17.89
CA ASN A 181 11.90 -1.05 -19.02
C ASN A 181 13.21 -0.32 -18.69
N PRO A 182 14.33 -1.02 -18.49
CA PRO A 182 15.60 -0.39 -18.11
C PRO A 182 16.23 0.47 -19.22
N ASN A 183 15.81 0.32 -20.48
CA ASN A 183 16.36 1.13 -21.57
C ASN A 183 15.72 2.52 -21.66
N THR A 184 14.49 2.66 -21.16
CA THR A 184 13.72 3.90 -21.20
C THR A 184 13.39 4.44 -19.81
N GLU A 185 13.79 3.73 -18.76
CA GLU A 185 13.50 4.02 -17.35
C GLU A 185 11.99 4.21 -17.07
N GLN A 186 11.15 3.52 -17.84
CA GLN A 186 9.70 3.61 -17.71
C GLN A 186 9.15 2.49 -16.83
N PHE A 187 8.27 2.85 -15.91
CA PHE A 187 7.52 1.97 -15.04
C PHE A 187 6.04 1.96 -15.46
N PHE A 188 5.53 0.81 -15.90
CA PHE A 188 4.18 0.66 -16.41
C PHE A 188 3.25 0.12 -15.33
N VAL A 189 2.19 0.88 -15.03
CA VAL A 189 1.23 0.58 -13.95
C VAL A 189 -0.17 0.42 -14.52
N PRO A 190 -0.83 -0.72 -14.28
CA PRO A 190 -2.26 -0.85 -14.49
C PRO A 190 -3.01 0.00 -13.47
N ASN A 191 -3.73 1.03 -13.92
CA ASN A 191 -4.37 2.03 -13.09
C ASN A 191 -5.89 2.01 -13.16
N ARG A 192 -6.53 2.29 -12.03
CA ARG A 192 -7.97 2.46 -11.87
C ARG A 192 -8.21 3.80 -11.17
N ARG A 193 -9.16 4.58 -11.67
CA ARG A 193 -9.59 5.84 -11.03
C ARG A 193 -11.06 5.70 -10.71
N MET A 194 -11.32 5.32 -9.46
CA MET A 194 -12.65 5.05 -8.91
C MET A 194 -12.66 5.52 -7.46
N GLY A 195 -13.76 6.14 -7.05
CA GLY A 195 -14.00 6.52 -5.66
C GLY A 195 -15.06 5.64 -5.05
N ALA A 196 -15.23 5.77 -3.73
CA ALA A 196 -16.31 5.13 -3.01
C ALA A 196 -16.71 5.93 -1.77
N ILE A 197 -17.91 5.66 -1.27
CA ILE A 197 -18.35 6.17 0.04
C ILE A 197 -18.00 5.11 1.09
N TYR A 198 -16.98 5.35 1.89
CA TYR A 198 -16.53 4.44 2.95
C TYR A 198 -17.30 4.69 4.23
N PHE A 199 -17.77 3.63 4.88
CA PHE A 199 -18.48 3.70 6.14
C PHE A 199 -17.94 2.68 7.15
N LYS A 200 -18.07 3.00 8.45
CA LYS A 200 -17.76 2.08 9.55
C LYS A 200 -19.01 1.62 10.30
N ALA A 201 -18.91 0.43 10.88
CA ALA A 201 -19.92 -0.19 11.71
C ALA A 201 -19.27 -0.93 12.90
N ASP A 202 -20.09 -1.24 13.91
CA ASP A 202 -19.65 -2.12 14.99
C ASP A 202 -19.51 -3.55 14.45
N VAL A 203 -18.50 -4.25 14.95
CA VAL A 203 -18.25 -5.65 14.61
C VAL A 203 -17.66 -6.35 15.83
N GLU A 204 -18.02 -7.61 16.02
CA GLU A 204 -17.38 -8.50 16.98
C GLU A 204 -16.66 -9.62 16.21
N TYR A 205 -15.49 -10.00 16.70
CA TYR A 205 -14.74 -11.09 16.10
C TYR A 205 -15.39 -12.45 16.42
N GLU A 206 -15.70 -13.22 15.39
CA GLU A 206 -16.09 -14.62 15.49
C GLU A 206 -15.22 -15.47 14.54
N PRO A 207 -14.49 -16.48 15.03
CA PRO A 207 -13.65 -17.32 14.19
C PRO A 207 -14.42 -17.93 13.00
N GLY A 208 -13.94 -17.67 11.78
CA GLY A 208 -14.55 -18.15 10.54
C GLY A 208 -15.59 -17.23 9.93
N MET A 209 -15.94 -16.12 10.59
CA MET A 209 -16.81 -15.08 10.06
C MET A 209 -16.01 -13.86 9.58
N PRO A 210 -16.52 -13.07 8.61
CA PRO A 210 -15.88 -11.82 8.20
C PRO A 210 -15.75 -10.84 9.37
N PHE A 211 -14.57 -10.23 9.53
CA PHE A 211 -14.27 -9.26 10.59
C PHE A 211 -13.95 -7.89 9.97
N LEU A 212 -14.99 -7.26 9.43
CA LEU A 212 -14.85 -6.13 8.50
C LEU A 212 -14.97 -4.75 9.18
N GLY A 213 -15.95 -4.58 10.08
CA GLY A 213 -16.18 -3.29 10.74
C GLY A 213 -16.65 -2.16 9.83
N GLY A 214 -17.17 -2.45 8.63
CA GLY A 214 -17.61 -1.42 7.69
C GLY A 214 -17.60 -1.92 6.26
N GLY A 215 -17.34 -1.00 5.34
CA GLY A 215 -17.20 -1.29 3.91
C GLY A 215 -17.20 -0.02 3.07
N GLU A 216 -17.35 -0.22 1.77
CA GLU A 216 -17.56 0.87 0.81
C GLU A 216 -18.91 0.72 0.10
N GLN A 217 -19.45 1.84 -0.37
CA GLN A 217 -20.51 1.88 -1.37
C GLN A 217 -19.92 2.42 -2.68
N PRO A 218 -20.06 1.69 -3.80
CA PRO A 218 -19.61 2.18 -5.09
C PRO A 218 -20.41 3.42 -5.49
N LEU A 219 -19.78 4.30 -6.26
CA LEU A 219 -20.48 5.46 -6.85
C LEU A 219 -21.33 5.01 -8.05
N ASP A 220 -22.51 5.63 -8.19
CA ASP A 220 -23.38 5.43 -9.35
C ASP A 220 -22.85 6.24 -10.56
N GLY A 221 -22.66 5.61 -11.73
CA GLY A 221 -22.40 6.30 -13.00
C GLY A 221 -21.05 6.00 -13.69
N ASP A 222 -20.65 6.88 -14.60
CA ASP A 222 -19.47 6.75 -15.49
C ASP A 222 -18.15 7.25 -14.82
N ASP A 223 -18.14 7.48 -13.51
CA ASP A 223 -16.98 8.04 -12.77
C ASP A 223 -15.81 7.04 -12.58
N ALA A 224 -15.87 5.91 -13.28
CA ALA A 224 -14.87 4.86 -13.25
C ALA A 224 -14.08 4.85 -14.58
N SER A 225 -12.77 5.05 -14.49
CA SER A 225 -11.87 4.90 -15.64
C SER A 225 -10.68 4.00 -15.34
N GLY A 226 -10.13 3.40 -16.40
CA GLY A 226 -8.91 2.60 -16.35
C GLY A 226 -7.91 3.06 -17.38
N ALA A 227 -6.64 2.93 -17.03
CA ALA A 227 -5.54 3.23 -17.95
C ALA A 227 -4.35 2.32 -17.67
N ILE A 228 -3.46 2.19 -18.66
CA ILE A 228 -2.07 1.82 -18.40
C ILE A 228 -1.29 3.12 -18.33
N LEU A 229 -0.69 3.40 -17.17
CA LEU A 229 0.18 4.55 -16.97
C LEU A 229 1.62 4.15 -17.26
N SER A 230 2.37 5.05 -17.88
CA SER A 230 3.82 5.02 -17.85
C SER A 230 4.30 6.11 -16.92
N LEU A 231 5.01 5.72 -15.87
CA LEU A 231 5.71 6.62 -14.96
C LEU A 231 7.19 6.63 -15.32
N ASP A 232 7.88 7.74 -15.06
CA ASP A 232 9.34 7.74 -14.94
C ASP A 232 9.71 7.01 -13.65
N ALA A 233 10.58 6.01 -13.73
CA ALA A 233 10.88 5.15 -12.59
C ALA A 233 11.70 5.85 -11.50
N MET A 234 12.35 6.98 -11.78
CA MET A 234 13.18 7.71 -10.83
C MET A 234 12.45 8.89 -10.20
N THR A 235 11.40 9.41 -10.85
CA THR A 235 10.62 10.55 -10.36
C THR A 235 9.17 10.21 -10.01
N GLY A 236 8.65 9.06 -10.44
CA GLY A 236 7.24 8.71 -10.29
C GLY A 236 6.29 9.52 -11.19
N GLU A 237 6.80 10.50 -11.94
CA GLU A 237 5.99 11.39 -12.77
C GLU A 237 5.38 10.64 -13.96
N GLN A 238 4.09 10.86 -14.20
CA GLN A 238 3.39 10.29 -15.36
C GLN A 238 3.94 10.87 -16.67
N GLN A 239 4.49 10.00 -17.52
CA GLN A 239 5.02 10.34 -18.84
C GLN A 239 3.93 10.30 -19.92
N TRP A 240 3.07 9.29 -19.85
CA TRP A 240 1.90 9.12 -20.73
C TRP A 240 0.91 8.14 -20.11
N GLU A 241 -0.32 8.15 -20.63
CA GLU A 241 -1.33 7.15 -20.30
C GLU A 241 -1.97 6.57 -21.57
N PHE A 242 -2.40 5.31 -21.47
CA PHE A 242 -3.20 4.64 -22.47
C PHE A 242 -4.54 4.24 -21.85
N GLU A 243 -5.61 4.96 -22.23
CA GLU A 243 -6.95 4.70 -21.73
C GLU A 243 -7.46 3.33 -22.16
N LEU A 244 -8.11 2.65 -21.22
CA LEU A 244 -8.81 1.39 -21.45
C LEU A 244 -10.30 1.63 -21.61
N GLN A 245 -10.98 0.76 -22.35
CA GLN A 245 -12.43 0.85 -22.56
C GLN A 245 -13.22 0.70 -21.26
N THR A 246 -12.66 -0.02 -20.29
CA THR A 246 -13.20 -0.18 -18.94
C THR A 246 -12.03 -0.21 -17.95
N PRO A 247 -12.25 0.14 -16.67
CA PRO A 247 -11.31 -0.18 -15.61
C PRO A 247 -10.91 -1.66 -15.65
N LEU A 248 -9.68 -1.94 -15.24
CA LEU A 248 -9.25 -3.33 -15.10
C LEU A 248 -10.06 -3.98 -13.97
N TRP A 249 -10.64 -5.15 -14.27
CA TRP A 249 -11.55 -5.87 -13.37
C TRP A 249 -12.77 -5.04 -12.95
N SER A 250 -13.56 -4.65 -13.95
CA SER A 250 -14.90 -4.03 -13.83
C SER A 250 -15.92 -4.72 -14.71
#